data_AF-A0A7J3P2A2-F1
#
_entry.id   AF-A0A7J3P2A2-F1
#
_cell.length_a   1.000
_cell.length_b   1.000
_cell.length_c   1.000
_cell.angle_alpha   90.00
_cell.angle_beta   90.00
_cell.angle_gamma   90.00
#
_symmetry.space_group_name_H-M   'P 1'
#
loop_
_entity.id
_entity.type
_entity.pdbx_description
1 polymer ?
#
loop_
_entity_poly.entity_id
_entity_poly.type
_entity_poly.pdbx_seq_one_letter_code
_entity_poly.pdbx_strand_id
1 'polypeptide(L)'
;MNWTLPVVILNFKAYREAIGPGAERLAYVAETVSRETGVTVAVAVQPTDVYRISSRHEIPVLAQHVDPQREGSWTGHVTALALKEAGAAGSLVNHSERRLGASEIAGAVEALREEGLVSVVCADTPRVARAVA
;
A
#
# COMPACT_ATOMS: atom_id res chain seq x y z
N MET A 1 5.92 -8.34 9.74
CA MET A 1 5.43 -7.12 10.40
C MET A 1 4.00 -7.41 10.86
N ASN A 2 3.69 -7.26 12.15
CA ASN A 2 2.40 -7.67 12.69
C ASN A 2 1.34 -6.61 12.40
N TRP A 3 0.38 -6.95 11.53
CA TRP A 3 -0.88 -6.23 11.42
C TRP A 3 -1.73 -6.60 12.64
N THR A 4 -1.90 -5.68 13.60
CA THR A 4 -2.83 -5.88 14.71
C THR A 4 -4.09 -5.08 14.47
N LEU A 5 -5.24 -5.70 14.72
CA LEU A 5 -6.51 -4.99 14.73
C LEU A 5 -6.71 -4.34 16.11
N PRO A 6 -7.27 -3.13 16.19
CA PRO A 6 -7.76 -2.31 15.08
C PRO A 6 -6.62 -1.66 14.25
N VAL A 7 -6.90 -1.40 12.97
CA VAL A 7 -5.96 -0.76 12.03
C VAL A 7 -6.52 0.54 11.45
N VAL A 8 -5.67 1.55 11.31
CA VAL A 8 -5.94 2.79 10.57
C VAL A 8 -4.97 2.88 9.41
N ILE A 9 -5.46 3.14 8.20
CA ILE A 9 -4.63 3.31 7.00
C ILE A 9 -4.79 4.76 6.49
N LEU A 10 -3.71 5.53 6.54
CA LEU A 10 -3.69 6.90 6.01
C LEU A 10 -3.16 6.91 4.58
N ASN A 11 -4.05 7.12 3.60
CA ASN A 11 -3.66 7.24 2.19
C ASN A 11 -3.19 8.66 1.87
N PHE A 12 -1.92 8.80 1.48
CA PHE A 12 -1.29 10.09 1.17
C PHE A 12 -1.70 10.63 -0.21
N LYS A 13 -2.26 9.79 -1.07
CA LYS A 13 -2.60 10.10 -2.46
C LYS A 13 -1.42 10.76 -3.18
N ALA A 14 -1.70 11.81 -3.96
CA ALA A 14 -0.71 12.61 -4.68
C ALA A 14 -0.68 14.07 -4.17
N TYR A 15 -0.96 14.30 -2.89
CA TYR A 15 -0.90 15.65 -2.31
C TYR A 15 0.55 16.10 -2.17
N ARG A 16 0.83 17.37 -2.50
CA ARG A 16 2.17 17.96 -2.41
C ARG A 16 2.76 17.84 -1.01
N GLU A 17 1.90 17.99 -0.01
CA GLU A 17 2.20 17.94 1.41
C GLU A 17 2.58 16.53 1.89
N ALA A 18 2.26 15.50 1.10
CA ALA A 18 2.41 14.10 1.44
C ALA A 18 3.35 13.35 0.48
N ILE A 19 4.28 14.08 -0.15
CA ILE A 19 5.32 13.54 -1.04
C ILE A 19 6.71 13.91 -0.50
N GLY A 20 7.67 12.99 -0.60
CA GLY A 20 9.06 13.21 -0.22
C GLY A 20 9.22 13.60 1.26
N PRO A 21 9.82 14.76 1.59
CA PRO A 21 9.93 15.22 2.98
C PRO A 21 8.59 15.42 3.68
N GLY A 22 7.51 15.69 2.93
CA GLY A 22 6.16 15.79 3.48
C GLY A 22 5.62 14.44 3.95
N ALA A 23 5.83 13.40 3.13
CA ALA A 23 5.49 12.03 3.47
C ALA A 23 6.22 11.57 4.74
N GLU A 24 7.50 11.90 4.86
CA GLU A 24 8.35 11.55 6.02
C GLU A 24 7.84 12.19 7.32
N ARG A 25 7.44 13.46 7.29
CA ARG A 25 6.83 14.11 8.46
C ARG A 25 5.52 13.44 8.87
N LEU A 26 4.67 13.07 7.92
CA LEU A 26 3.40 12.40 8.22
C LEU A 26 3.62 10.97 8.74
N ALA A 27 4.61 10.25 8.21
CA ALA A 27 4.98 8.91 8.69
C ALA A 27 5.51 8.95 10.13
N TYR A 28 6.34 9.94 10.48
CA TYR A 28 6.79 10.16 11.85
C TYR A 28 5.62 10.39 12.83
N VAL A 29 4.62 11.18 12.43
CA VAL A 29 3.42 11.40 13.24
C VAL A 29 2.62 10.11 13.38
N ALA A 30 2.41 9.37 12.29
CA ALA A 30 1.70 8.09 12.30
C ALA A 30 2.38 7.07 13.23
N GLU A 31 3.70 6.96 13.18
CA GLU A 31 4.50 6.10 14.06
C GLU A 31 4.41 6.50 15.52
N THR A 32 4.51 7.80 15.81
CA THR A 32 4.38 8.33 17.17
C THR A 32 3.01 7.99 17.75
N VAL A 33 1.93 8.24 17.01
CA VAL A 33 0.57 7.91 17.42
C VAL A 33 0.38 6.40 17.58
N SER A 34 0.94 5.59 16.67
CA SER A 34 0.86 4.13 16.75
C SER A 34 1.51 3.61 18.04
N ARG A 35 2.68 4.14 18.40
CA ARG A 35 3.38 3.77 19.64
C ARG A 35 2.63 4.21 20.90
N GLU A 36 2.10 5.43 20.90
CA GLU A 36 1.40 5.99 22.06
C GLU A 36 0.05 5.31 22.34
N THR A 37 -0.65 4.91 21.28
CA THR A 37 -2.01 4.33 21.38
C THR A 37 -2.01 2.80 21.37
N GLY A 38 -0.95 2.17 20.87
CA GLY A 38 -0.90 0.73 20.60
C GLY A 38 -1.75 0.29 19.39
N VAL A 39 -2.43 1.20 18.71
CA VAL A 39 -3.20 0.94 17.48
C VAL A 39 -2.26 0.88 16.29
N THR A 40 -2.44 -0.09 15.38
CA THR A 40 -1.66 -0.12 14.14
C THR A 40 -2.06 1.06 13.26
N VAL A 41 -1.12 1.97 12.98
CA VAL A 41 -1.30 3.05 12.01
C VAL A 41 -0.38 2.79 10.81
N ALA A 42 -0.98 2.41 9.69
CA ALA A 42 -0.28 2.22 8.42
C ALA A 42 -0.40 3.45 7.52
N VAL A 43 0.56 3.64 6.63
CA VAL A 43 0.55 4.72 5.64
C VAL A 43 0.59 4.15 4.23
N ALA A 44 -0.21 4.70 3.31
CA ALA A 44 -0.14 4.34 1.89
C ALA A 44 0.45 5.49 1.08
N VAL A 45 1.63 5.29 0.52
CA VAL A 45 2.47 6.33 -0.10
C VAL A 45 2.64 6.12 -1.60
N GLN A 46 3.06 7.17 -2.31
CA GLN A 46 3.44 7.06 -3.71
C GLN A 46 4.56 6.01 -3.87
N PRO A 47 4.60 5.22 -4.96
CA PRO A 47 5.62 4.19 -5.15
C PRO A 47 7.06 4.71 -4.98
N THR A 48 7.30 5.96 -5.38
CA THR A 48 8.61 6.64 -5.26
C THR A 48 9.03 6.93 -3.82
N ASP A 49 8.11 6.91 -2.86
CA ASP A 49 8.39 7.16 -1.45
C ASP A 49 8.36 5.89 -0.59
N VAL A 50 7.99 4.71 -1.13
CA VAL A 50 7.93 3.45 -0.35
C VAL A 50 9.25 3.18 0.37
N TYR A 51 10.37 3.12 -0.38
CA TYR A 51 11.69 2.88 0.19
C TYR A 51 12.14 3.97 1.16
N ARG A 52 11.84 5.23 0.86
CA ARG A 52 12.18 6.38 1.72
C ARG A 52 11.59 6.21 3.12
N ILE A 53 10.33 5.76 3.19
CA ILE A 53 9.58 5.69 4.43
C ILE A 53 9.84 4.37 5.15
N SER A 54 9.80 3.24 4.44
CA SER A 54 9.99 1.90 5.03
C SER A 54 11.38 1.72 5.65
N SER A 55 12.42 2.40 5.13
CA SER A 55 13.78 2.32 5.66
C SER A 55 14.02 3.14 6.92
N ARG A 56 13.06 3.97 7.36
CA ARG A 56 13.22 4.93 8.46
C ARG A 56 12.17 4.81 9.56
N HIS A 57 11.10 4.06 9.32
CA HIS A 57 9.97 3.91 10.22
C HIS A 57 9.58 2.45 10.37
N GLU A 58 9.05 2.08 11.53
CA GLU A 58 8.67 0.72 11.90
C GLU A 58 7.18 0.42 11.66
N ILE A 59 6.40 1.43 11.27
CA ILE A 59 4.98 1.26 10.89
C ILE A 59 4.81 0.57 9.53
N PRO A 60 3.67 -0.11 9.28
CA PRO A 60 3.41 -0.69 7.97
C PRO A 60 3.30 0.37 6.87
N VAL A 61 4.14 0.24 5.84
CA VAL A 61 4.13 1.09 4.64
C VAL A 61 3.50 0.33 3.49
N LEU A 62 2.41 0.86 2.95
CA LEU A 62 1.74 0.35 1.76
C LEU A 62 2.11 1.20 0.54
N ALA A 63 2.16 0.59 -0.63
CA ALA A 63 2.05 1.32 -1.88
C ALA A 63 0.56 1.67 -2.17
N GLN A 64 0.35 2.62 -3.08
CA GLN A 64 -0.99 3.06 -3.47
C GLN A 64 -1.57 2.29 -4.67
N HIS A 65 -0.76 1.48 -5.34
CA HIS A 65 -1.13 0.67 -6.51
C HIS A 65 -0.12 -0.46 -6.70
N VAL A 66 -0.53 -1.53 -7.37
CA VAL A 66 0.34 -2.58 -7.88
C VAL A 66 -0.28 -3.13 -9.16
N ASP A 67 0.56 -3.36 -10.16
CA ASP A 67 0.15 -3.97 -11.42
C ASP A 67 0.20 -5.51 -11.31
N PRO A 68 -0.65 -6.25 -12.03
CA PRO A 68 -0.69 -7.72 -11.97
C PRO A 68 0.58 -8.38 -12.56
N GLN A 69 1.36 -7.64 -13.34
CA GLN A 69 2.57 -8.13 -13.96
C GLN A 69 3.66 -8.49 -12.93
N ARG A 70 4.35 -9.61 -13.18
CA ARG A 70 5.56 -10.03 -12.44
C ARG A 70 6.81 -9.41 -13.06
N GLU A 71 7.95 -10.07 -12.94
CA GLU A 71 9.17 -9.70 -13.65
C GLU A 71 9.04 -9.85 -15.17
N GLY A 72 9.71 -8.97 -15.91
CA GLY A 72 9.73 -8.98 -17.38
C GLY A 72 9.71 -7.59 -18.01
N SER A 73 9.36 -7.54 -19.29
CA SER A 73 9.35 -6.31 -20.11
C SER A 73 8.11 -5.45 -19.88
N TRP A 74 8.00 -4.84 -18.70
CA TRP A 74 6.84 -4.05 -18.26
C TRP A 74 7.20 -2.63 -17.84
N THR A 75 7.83 -1.87 -18.75
CA THR A 75 8.26 -0.49 -18.48
C THR A 75 7.10 0.37 -17.94
N GLY A 76 7.34 1.08 -16.84
CA GLY A 76 6.37 1.96 -16.19
C GLY A 76 5.38 1.27 -15.23
N HIS A 77 5.41 -0.05 -15.11
CA HIS A 77 4.56 -0.79 -14.18
C HIS A 77 5.19 -0.86 -12.78
N VAL A 78 4.34 -0.94 -11.76
CA VAL A 78 4.70 -1.13 -10.36
C VAL A 78 4.47 -2.59 -10.00
N THR A 79 5.53 -3.39 -9.98
CA THR A 79 5.45 -4.83 -9.68
C THR A 79 5.45 -5.10 -8.18
N ALA A 80 4.82 -6.20 -7.76
CA ALA A 80 4.81 -6.61 -6.36
C ALA A 80 6.23 -6.85 -5.81
N LEU A 81 7.11 -7.47 -6.62
CA LEU A 81 8.52 -7.69 -6.25
C LEU A 81 9.25 -6.35 -6.00
N ALA A 82 9.07 -5.34 -6.85
CA ALA A 82 9.68 -4.03 -6.62
C ALA A 82 9.20 -3.37 -5.33
N LEU A 83 7.91 -3.52 -4.98
CA LEU A 83 7.36 -3.04 -3.72
C LEU A 83 7.96 -3.80 -2.52
N LYS A 84 8.11 -5.12 -2.65
CA LYS A 84 8.71 -5.98 -1.63
C LYS A 84 10.15 -5.56 -1.34
N GLU A 85 10.97 -5.40 -2.37
CA GLU A 85 12.36 -4.96 -2.26
C GLU A 85 12.49 -3.53 -1.72
N ALA A 86 11.51 -2.67 -2.01
CA ALA A 86 11.41 -1.35 -1.41
C ALA A 86 10.97 -1.38 0.08
N GLY A 87 10.67 -2.55 0.66
CA GLY A 87 10.27 -2.69 2.06
C GLY A 87 8.78 -2.43 2.33
N ALA A 88 7.92 -2.48 1.32
CA ALA A 88 6.48 -2.39 1.54
C ALA A 88 5.96 -3.57 2.37
N ALA A 89 4.95 -3.32 3.19
CA ALA A 89 4.16 -4.34 3.86
C ALA A 89 2.97 -4.82 3.00
N GLY A 90 2.67 -4.13 1.90
CA GLY A 90 1.49 -4.37 1.08
C GLY A 90 1.22 -3.28 0.05
N SER A 91 0.04 -3.32 -0.57
CA SER A 91 -0.45 -2.26 -1.45
C SER A 91 -1.97 -2.10 -1.38
N LEU A 92 -2.43 -0.88 -1.67
CA LEU A 92 -3.83 -0.65 -2.04
C LEU A 92 -4.09 -1.18 -3.45
N VAL A 93 -5.28 -1.73 -3.67
CA VAL A 93 -5.73 -2.24 -4.96
C VAL A 93 -7.11 -1.66 -5.27
N ASN A 94 -7.35 -1.26 -6.52
CA ASN A 94 -8.67 -0.81 -7.00
C ASN A 94 -9.24 0.41 -6.25
N HIS A 95 -8.39 1.34 -5.81
CA HIS A 95 -8.88 2.59 -5.20
C HIS A 95 -9.82 3.33 -6.16
N SER A 96 -10.77 4.13 -5.63
CA SER A 96 -11.74 4.86 -6.47
C SER A 96 -11.10 5.77 -7.53
N GLU A 97 -9.87 6.24 -7.26
CA GLU A 97 -9.03 7.07 -8.13
C GLU A 97 -8.09 6.26 -9.05
N ARG A 98 -8.03 4.93 -8.88
CA ARG A 98 -7.25 3.97 -9.69
C ARG A 98 -8.01 2.64 -9.78
N ARG A 99 -9.11 2.65 -10.52
CA ARG A 99 -9.97 1.47 -10.72
C ARG A 99 -9.32 0.47 -11.67
N LEU A 100 -9.53 -0.81 -11.40
CA LEU A 100 -8.99 -1.93 -12.18
C LEU A 100 -10.13 -2.84 -12.65
N GLY A 101 -9.92 -3.54 -13.76
CA GLY A 101 -10.81 -4.61 -14.20
C GLY A 101 -10.71 -5.85 -13.30
N ALA A 102 -11.74 -6.71 -13.29
CA ALA A 102 -11.79 -7.87 -12.40
C ALA A 102 -10.57 -8.81 -12.53
N SER A 103 -10.09 -9.03 -13.76
CA SER A 103 -8.88 -9.83 -14.01
C SER A 103 -7.61 -9.17 -13.50
N GLU A 104 -7.52 -7.84 -13.58
CA GLU A 104 -6.38 -7.07 -13.06
C GLU A 104 -6.37 -7.07 -11.53
N ILE A 105 -7.54 -6.94 -10.89
CA ILE A 105 -7.68 -7.06 -9.43
C ILE A 105 -7.20 -8.43 -8.97
N ALA A 106 -7.69 -9.51 -9.59
CA ALA A 106 -7.28 -10.87 -9.25
C ALA A 106 -5.78 -11.08 -9.42
N GLY A 107 -5.21 -10.64 -10.56
CA GLY A 107 -3.78 -10.76 -10.83
C GLY A 107 -2.90 -9.93 -9.88
N ALA A 108 -3.36 -8.74 -9.46
CA ALA A 108 -2.68 -7.88 -8.51
C ALA A 108 -2.69 -8.46 -7.08
N VAL A 109 -3.83 -9.00 -6.65
CA VAL A 109 -3.93 -9.71 -5.35
C VAL A 109 -3.02 -10.93 -5.35
N GLU A 110 -3.00 -11.69 -6.44
CA GLU A 110 -2.10 -12.84 -6.57
C GLU A 110 -0.62 -12.43 -6.56
N ALA A 111 -0.28 -11.31 -7.22
CA ALA A 111 1.08 -10.74 -7.21
C ALA A 111 1.55 -10.43 -5.80
N LEU A 112 0.72 -9.73 -5.02
CA LEU A 112 1.04 -9.39 -3.65
C LEU A 112 1.18 -10.65 -2.79
N ARG A 113 0.28 -11.62 -2.97
CA ARG A 113 0.29 -12.88 -2.21
C ARG A 113 1.57 -13.67 -2.43
N GLU A 114 2.06 -13.78 -3.67
CA GLU A 114 3.30 -14.50 -4.00
C GLU A 114 4.52 -13.88 -3.31
N GLU A 115 4.55 -12.55 -3.18
CA GLU A 115 5.63 -11.82 -2.51
C GLU A 115 5.45 -11.67 -0.98
N GLY A 116 4.41 -12.30 -0.43
CA GLY A 116 4.06 -12.23 1.00
C GLY A 116 3.66 -10.81 1.45
N LEU A 117 3.06 -10.04 0.55
CA LEU A 117 2.57 -8.68 0.76
C LEU A 117 1.05 -8.67 1.01
N VAL A 118 0.58 -7.75 1.85
CA VAL A 118 -0.86 -7.58 2.11
C VAL A 118 -1.55 -6.84 0.98
N SER A 119 -2.71 -7.35 0.54
CA SER A 119 -3.60 -6.67 -0.39
C SER A 119 -4.76 -5.99 0.34
N VAL A 120 -4.89 -4.67 0.19
CA VAL A 120 -6.04 -3.90 0.68
C VAL A 120 -6.88 -3.49 -0.53
N VAL A 121 -7.93 -4.27 -0.83
CA VAL A 121 -8.76 -4.06 -2.03
C VAL A 121 -9.91 -3.11 -1.71
N CYS A 122 -9.93 -1.95 -2.36
CA CYS A 122 -11.03 -1.00 -2.24
C CYS A 122 -12.22 -1.44 -3.11
N ALA A 123 -13.43 -1.21 -2.58
CA ALA A 123 -14.69 -1.48 -3.26
C ALA A 123 -15.68 -0.35 -2.99
N ASP A 124 -16.45 0.03 -4.01
CA ASP A 124 -17.43 1.13 -3.94
C ASP A 124 -18.83 0.68 -3.51
N THR A 125 -19.07 -0.64 -3.48
CA THR A 125 -20.34 -1.24 -3.05
C THR A 125 -20.11 -2.52 -2.25
N PRO A 126 -21.03 -2.89 -1.34
CA PRO A 126 -20.96 -4.17 -0.62
C PRO A 126 -20.93 -5.39 -1.55
N ARG A 127 -21.57 -5.30 -2.71
CA ARG A 127 -21.57 -6.36 -3.74
C ARG A 127 -20.17 -6.54 -4.33
N VAL A 128 -19.50 -5.45 -4.71
CA VAL A 128 -18.13 -5.50 -5.22
C VAL A 128 -17.18 -5.97 -4.12
N ALA A 129 -17.33 -5.47 -2.89
CA ALA A 129 -16.52 -5.90 -1.75
C ALA A 129 -16.59 -7.42 -1.55
N ARG A 130 -17.78 -8.01 -1.63
CA ARG A 130 -17.98 -9.47 -1.55
C ARG A 130 -17.33 -10.22 -2.71
N ALA A 131 -17.26 -9.62 -3.90
CA ALA A 131 -16.72 -10.28 -5.09
C ALA A 131 -15.18 -10.30 -5.13
N VAL A 132 -14.51 -9.46 -4.33
CA VAL A 132 -13.05 -9.28 -4.34
C VAL A 132 -12.37 -9.63 -3.01
N ALA A 133 -13.13 -10.08 -2.02
CA ALA A 133 -12.65 -10.57 -0.72
C ALA A 133 -12.49 -12.09 -0.72
#